data_AF-A0A842RRB3-F1
#
_entry.id   AF-A0A842RRB3-F1
#
_cell.length_a   1.000
_cell.length_b   1.000
_cell.length_c   1.000
_cell.angle_alpha   90.00
_cell.angle_beta   90.00
_cell.angle_gamma   90.00
#
_symmetry.space_group_name_H-M   'P 1'
#
loop_
_entity.id
_entity.type
_entity.pdbx_description
1 polymer ?
#
loop_
_entity_poly.entity_id
_entity_poly.type
_entity_poly.pdbx_seq_one_letter_code
_entity_poly.pdbx_strand_id
1 'polypeptide(L)'
;MLNLEKDKLRDIPGWEKNAPVPICMGGDYRALTFCCKPGYSLTFGFKCRRDSTLAELGLSQEDFVRIKEDFSIENNWDSDIVCFGSISYCCMRRGGCSRRDLALEKKYPELSEEERMKLYFTKKRNLSKRILLEVKNPELKEKITQLLDLCE
;
A
#
# COMPACT_ATOMS: atom_id res chain seq x y z
N MET A 1 21.59 -10.47 -3.25
CA MET A 1 20.35 -10.42 -4.04
C MET A 1 19.18 -10.57 -3.08
N LEU A 2 18.16 -9.73 -3.22
CA LEU A 2 16.94 -9.80 -2.43
C LEU A 2 16.24 -11.15 -2.67
N ASN A 3 16.15 -11.99 -1.64
CA ASN A 3 15.40 -13.24 -1.72
C ASN A 3 13.94 -12.97 -1.35
N LEU A 4 13.08 -12.83 -2.35
CA LEU A 4 11.64 -12.68 -2.13
C LEU A 4 10.95 -14.05 -2.16
N GLU A 5 10.21 -14.34 -1.10
CA GLU A 5 9.37 -15.54 -1.02
C GLU A 5 8.26 -15.47 -2.09
N LYS A 6 8.28 -16.41 -3.04
CA LYS A 6 7.35 -16.42 -4.18
C LYS A 6 5.87 -16.44 -3.77
N ASP A 7 5.53 -17.10 -2.66
CA ASP A 7 4.16 -17.17 -2.14
C ASP A 7 3.69 -15.86 -1.47
N LYS A 8 4.61 -14.91 -1.25
CA LYS A 8 4.34 -13.55 -0.75
C LYS A 8 4.23 -12.53 -1.87
N LEU A 9 4.29 -12.96 -3.12
CA LEU A 9 4.19 -12.12 -4.30
C LEU A 9 2.94 -12.47 -5.11
N ARG A 10 2.45 -11.51 -5.88
CA ARG A 10 1.36 -11.67 -6.84
C ARG A 10 1.56 -10.77 -8.03
N ASP A 11 1.02 -11.20 -9.15
CA ASP A 11 0.90 -10.36 -10.32
C ASP A 11 -0.52 -9.81 -10.35
N ILE A 12 -0.62 -8.48 -10.29
CA ILE A 12 -1.90 -7.76 -10.28
C ILE A 12 -1.86 -6.66 -11.35
N PRO A 13 -3.01 -6.27 -11.92
CA PRO A 13 -3.04 -5.23 -12.94
C PRO A 13 -2.36 -3.96 -12.42
N GLY A 14 -1.44 -3.37 -13.19
CA GLY A 14 -0.72 -2.15 -12.80
C GLY A 14 0.44 -2.36 -11.82
N TRP A 15 0.70 -3.61 -11.41
CA TRP A 15 1.88 -4.06 -10.68
C TRP A 15 2.17 -5.54 -10.98
N GLU A 16 2.47 -5.83 -12.23
CA GLU A 16 2.58 -7.18 -12.79
C GLU A 16 3.91 -7.87 -12.45
N LYS A 17 4.87 -7.15 -11.87
CA LYS A 17 6.18 -7.68 -11.48
C LYS A 17 6.30 -7.71 -9.97
N ASN A 18 5.93 -8.84 -9.36
CA ASN A 18 6.20 -9.13 -7.95
C ASN A 18 5.52 -8.14 -6.97
N ALA A 19 4.23 -7.85 -7.14
CA ALA A 19 3.49 -7.05 -6.16
C ALA A 19 3.43 -7.80 -4.81
N PRO A 20 3.74 -7.13 -3.69
CA PRO A 20 3.79 -7.80 -2.40
C PRO A 20 2.37 -8.04 -1.85
N VAL A 21 2.16 -9.16 -1.16
CA VAL A 21 0.96 -9.35 -0.32
C VAL A 21 0.96 -8.37 0.86
N PRO A 22 -0.18 -8.06 1.51
CA PRO A 22 -0.19 -7.17 2.66
C PRO A 22 0.77 -7.61 3.78
N ILE A 23 1.30 -6.67 4.55
CA ILE A 23 2.22 -6.92 5.69
C ILE A 23 1.65 -7.96 6.68
N CYS A 24 0.35 -7.93 6.96
CA CYS A 24 -0.31 -8.91 7.84
C CYS A 24 -0.35 -10.35 7.28
N MET A 25 0.04 -10.53 6.03
CA MET A 25 0.18 -11.82 5.34
C MET A 25 1.64 -12.17 5.04
N GLY A 26 2.60 -11.38 5.54
CA GLY A 26 4.04 -11.63 5.40
C GLY A 26 4.69 -11.01 4.16
N GLY A 27 4.08 -10.00 3.53
CA GLY A 27 4.75 -9.25 2.46
C GLY A 27 5.92 -8.40 2.95
N ASP A 28 6.76 -7.98 2.02
CA ASP A 28 7.88 -7.07 2.28
C ASP A 28 7.43 -5.60 2.46
N TYR A 29 8.38 -4.70 2.71
CA TYR A 29 8.13 -3.29 3.07
C TYR A 29 7.31 -2.51 2.04
N ARG A 30 7.33 -2.90 0.75
CA ARG A 30 6.49 -2.29 -0.30
C ARG A 30 5.00 -2.42 0.03
N ALA A 31 4.61 -3.44 0.79
CA ALA A 31 3.22 -3.71 1.18
C ALA A 31 2.62 -2.70 2.17
N LEU A 32 3.41 -1.78 2.75
CA LEU A 32 2.90 -0.71 3.62
C LEU A 32 1.86 0.18 2.93
N THR A 33 1.90 0.26 1.59
CA THR A 33 0.86 0.91 0.78
C THR A 33 -0.55 0.36 1.03
N PHE A 34 -0.67 -0.92 1.41
CA PHE A 34 -1.93 -1.61 1.71
C PHE A 34 -2.31 -1.60 3.20
N CYS A 35 -1.46 -1.05 4.07
CA CYS A 35 -1.73 -0.99 5.51
C CYS A 35 -2.77 0.08 5.85
N CYS A 36 -3.59 -0.25 6.85
CA CYS A 36 -4.61 0.63 7.42
C CYS A 36 -4.01 1.77 8.25
N LYS A 37 -4.84 2.77 8.60
CA LYS A 37 -4.43 3.91 9.44
C LYS A 37 -4.03 3.45 10.85
N PRO A 38 -2.91 3.93 11.41
CA PRO A 38 -2.53 3.69 12.81
C PRO A 38 -3.56 4.18 13.82
N GLY A 39 -3.55 3.59 15.02
CA GLY A 39 -4.49 3.94 16.10
C GLY A 39 -5.89 3.32 16.04
N TYR A 40 -6.21 2.54 14.99
CA TYR A 40 -7.51 1.87 14.87
C TYR A 40 -7.43 0.36 15.10
N SER A 41 -8.29 -0.16 15.97
CA SER A 41 -8.47 -1.60 16.17
C SER A 41 -9.19 -2.21 14.97
N LEU A 42 -8.65 -3.31 14.44
CA LEU A 42 -9.20 -4.03 13.31
C LEU A 42 -9.55 -5.45 13.71
N THR A 43 -10.55 -6.03 13.06
CA THR A 43 -10.99 -7.43 13.27
C THR A 43 -9.84 -8.44 13.21
N PHE A 44 -8.81 -8.16 12.40
CA PHE A 44 -7.61 -8.99 12.27
C PHE A 44 -6.35 -8.31 12.83
N GLY A 45 -6.51 -7.40 13.80
CA GLY A 45 -5.43 -6.62 14.40
C GLY A 45 -4.31 -7.48 15.00
N PHE A 46 -4.63 -8.67 15.51
CA PHE A 46 -3.64 -9.60 16.07
C PHE A 46 -2.61 -10.13 15.05
N LYS A 47 -2.89 -10.05 13.74
CA LYS A 47 -1.94 -10.37 12.66
C LYS A 47 -1.21 -9.15 12.12
N CYS A 48 -1.56 -7.94 12.60
CA CYS A 48 -0.98 -6.71 12.11
C CYS A 48 0.49 -6.62 12.53
N ARG A 49 1.37 -6.42 11.55
CA ARG A 49 2.80 -6.13 11.78
C ARG A 49 3.19 -4.73 11.33
N ARG A 50 2.20 -3.84 11.09
CA ARG A 50 2.45 -2.49 10.59
C ARG A 50 3.39 -1.73 11.51
N ASP A 51 3.06 -1.65 12.80
CA ASP A 51 3.77 -0.77 13.72
C ASP A 51 5.20 -1.27 14.00
N SER A 52 5.41 -2.59 14.09
CA SER A 52 6.75 -3.17 14.15
C SER A 52 7.54 -2.92 12.87
N THR A 53 6.91 -3.04 11.70
CA THR A 53 7.54 -2.73 10.40
C THR A 53 7.93 -1.26 10.31
N LEU A 54 7.07 -0.33 10.75
CA LEU A 54 7.39 1.10 10.77
C LEU A 54 8.59 1.37 11.69
N ALA A 55 8.63 0.75 12.87
CA ALA A 55 9.76 0.86 13.79
C ALA A 55 11.07 0.34 13.16
N GLU A 56 11.05 -0.82 12.49
CA GLU A 56 12.21 -1.35 11.75
C GLU A 56 12.73 -0.35 10.70
N LEU A 57 11.83 0.34 10.02
CA LEU A 57 12.16 1.34 8.98
C LEU A 57 12.58 2.70 9.56
N GLY A 58 12.49 2.91 10.87
CA GLY A 58 12.70 4.22 11.49
C GLY A 58 11.63 5.26 11.09
N LEU A 59 10.43 4.81 10.74
CA LEU A 59 9.28 5.65 10.41
C LEU A 59 8.33 5.76 11.60
N SER A 60 7.90 6.98 11.92
CA SER A 60 6.84 7.17 12.93
C SER A 60 5.46 6.88 12.34
N GLN A 61 4.46 6.68 13.20
CA GLN A 61 3.07 6.55 12.74
C GLN A 61 2.59 7.85 12.09
N GLU A 62 3.05 8.99 12.60
CA GLU A 62 2.74 10.32 12.09
C GLU A 62 3.33 10.53 10.69
N ASP A 63 4.58 10.13 10.46
CA ASP A 63 5.21 10.17 9.13
C ASP A 63 4.42 9.29 8.15
N PHE A 64 4.09 8.07 8.55
CA PHE A 64 3.31 7.15 7.73
C PHE A 64 1.91 7.69 7.39
N VAL A 65 1.22 8.30 8.35
CA VAL A 65 -0.07 8.95 8.12
C VAL A 65 0.10 10.12 7.16
N ARG A 66 1.04 11.04 7.42
CA ARG A 66 1.33 12.20 6.57
C ARG A 66 1.54 11.78 5.12
N ILE A 67 2.43 10.82 4.86
CA ILE A 67 2.73 10.33 3.50
C ILE A 67 1.45 9.86 2.78
N LYS A 68 0.56 9.16 3.48
CA LYS A 68 -0.66 8.59 2.89
C LYS A 68 -1.77 9.61 2.69
N GLU A 69 -1.92 10.57 3.60
CA GLU A 69 -2.87 11.68 3.46
C GLU A 69 -2.42 12.64 2.36
N ASP A 70 -1.14 13.02 2.31
CA ASP A 70 -0.59 13.87 1.24
C ASP A 70 -0.76 13.21 -0.13
N PHE A 71 -0.44 11.91 -0.23
CA PHE A 71 -0.68 11.14 -1.45
C PHE A 71 -2.17 11.09 -1.81
N SER A 72 -3.05 11.02 -0.82
CA SER A 72 -4.49 11.05 -1.04
C SER A 72 -4.92 12.36 -1.69
N ILE A 73 -4.50 13.49 -1.12
CA ILE A 73 -4.82 14.84 -1.60
C ILE A 73 -4.30 15.03 -3.03
N GLU A 74 -3.02 14.73 -3.27
CA GLU A 74 -2.37 14.87 -4.59
C GLU A 74 -3.06 14.05 -5.68
N ASN A 75 -3.61 12.88 -5.33
CA ASN A 75 -4.26 11.99 -6.28
C ASN A 75 -5.79 12.12 -6.29
N ASN A 76 -6.33 13.05 -5.48
CA ASN A 76 -7.75 13.17 -5.18
C ASN A 76 -8.31 11.78 -4.83
N TRP A 77 -7.91 11.21 -3.70
CA TRP A 77 -8.26 9.85 -3.26
C TRP A 77 -9.08 9.83 -1.98
N ASP A 78 -9.53 11.00 -1.54
CA ASP A 78 -10.44 11.17 -0.42
C ASP A 78 -11.83 10.65 -0.80
N SER A 79 -12.46 9.92 0.12
CA SER A 79 -13.79 9.37 -0.06
C SER A 79 -14.44 9.02 1.28
N ASP A 80 -15.67 9.44 1.49
CA ASP A 80 -16.48 9.21 2.68
C ASP A 80 -16.95 7.75 2.84
N ILE A 81 -16.98 6.97 1.76
CA ILE A 81 -17.46 5.59 1.77
C ILE A 81 -16.36 4.55 2.06
N VAL A 82 -15.08 4.90 1.95
CA VAL A 82 -13.96 3.97 2.18
C VAL A 82 -13.45 4.03 3.63
N CYS A 83 -12.66 3.03 4.02
CA CYS A 83 -12.03 3.02 5.33
C CYS A 83 -11.13 4.24 5.53
N PHE A 84 -11.25 4.89 6.68
CA PHE A 84 -10.41 6.03 7.09
C PHE A 84 -10.48 7.25 6.17
N GLY A 85 -11.52 7.37 5.34
CA GLY A 85 -11.74 8.55 4.51
C GLY A 85 -10.86 8.65 3.27
N SER A 86 -10.00 7.67 2.98
CA SER A 86 -9.09 7.71 1.83
C SER A 86 -8.80 6.34 1.22
N ILE A 87 -8.78 6.30 -0.12
CA ILE A 87 -8.38 5.14 -0.93
C ILE A 87 -6.90 4.78 -0.67
N SER A 88 -6.08 5.72 -0.18
CA SER A 88 -4.69 5.47 0.20
C SER A 88 -4.58 4.37 1.27
N TYR A 89 -5.59 4.19 2.11
CA TYR A 89 -5.65 3.13 3.14
C TYR A 89 -6.36 1.85 2.69
N CYS A 90 -6.94 1.81 1.49
CA CYS A 90 -7.53 0.58 0.96
C CYS A 90 -6.48 -0.53 0.79
N CYS A 91 -6.88 -1.77 1.07
CA CYS A 91 -6.02 -2.94 1.03
C CYS A 91 -6.14 -3.71 -0.31
N MET A 92 -5.28 -4.72 -0.49
CA MET A 92 -5.37 -5.70 -1.59
C MET A 92 -6.11 -6.96 -1.12
N ARG A 93 -7.45 -6.92 -1.09
CA ARG A 93 -8.30 -8.09 -0.80
C ARG A 93 -8.49 -8.94 -2.05
N ARG A 94 -8.34 -10.28 -1.92
CA ARG A 94 -8.53 -11.24 -3.03
C ARG A 94 -9.94 -11.18 -3.62
N GLY A 95 -10.97 -10.99 -2.79
CA GLY A 95 -12.37 -10.90 -3.22
C GLY A 95 -12.87 -9.47 -3.47
N GLY A 96 -11.97 -8.51 -3.67
CA GLY A 96 -12.35 -7.11 -3.83
C GLY A 96 -12.83 -6.45 -2.53
N CYS A 97 -13.32 -5.21 -2.66
CA CYS A 97 -13.91 -4.46 -1.56
C CYS A 97 -14.98 -3.53 -2.12
N SER A 98 -16.25 -3.85 -1.87
CA SER A 98 -17.39 -3.09 -2.40
C SER A 98 -17.29 -1.58 -2.17
N ARG A 99 -16.77 -1.15 -1.02
CA ARG A 99 -16.55 0.28 -0.71
C ARG A 99 -15.47 0.91 -1.58
N ARG A 100 -14.32 0.25 -1.75
CA ARG A 100 -13.22 0.73 -2.61
C ARG A 100 -13.67 0.76 -4.06
N ASP A 101 -14.31 -0.32 -4.50
CA ASP A 101 -14.68 -0.52 -5.91
C ASP A 101 -15.73 0.52 -6.31
N LEU A 102 -16.74 0.75 -5.46
CA LEU A 102 -17.71 1.84 -5.64
C LEU A 102 -17.07 3.23 -5.59
N ALA A 103 -16.07 3.47 -4.72
CA ALA A 103 -15.38 4.75 -4.67
C ALA A 103 -14.58 5.03 -5.94
N LEU A 104 -13.89 4.02 -6.46
CA LEU A 104 -13.18 4.11 -7.74
C LEU A 104 -14.14 4.30 -8.90
N GLU A 105 -15.28 3.61 -8.91
CA GLU A 105 -16.32 3.75 -9.93
C GLU A 105 -16.90 5.16 -9.96
N LYS A 106 -17.31 5.70 -8.80
CA LYS A 106 -17.80 7.09 -8.70
C LYS A 106 -16.77 8.12 -9.15
N LYS A 107 -15.49 7.80 -8.92
CA LYS A 107 -14.38 8.73 -9.16
C LYS A 107 -13.85 8.70 -10.58
N TYR A 108 -13.95 7.56 -11.24
CA TYR A 108 -13.51 7.30 -12.61
C TYR A 108 -14.64 6.59 -13.37
N PRO A 109 -15.80 7.24 -13.56
CA PRO A 109 -16.97 6.63 -14.20
C PRO A 109 -16.73 6.26 -15.67
N GLU A 110 -15.78 6.94 -16.32
CA GLU A 110 -15.38 6.71 -17.71
C GLU A 110 -14.49 5.47 -17.92
N LEU A 111 -13.87 4.96 -16.85
CA LEU A 111 -12.97 3.81 -16.92
C LEU A 111 -13.74 2.51 -16.69
N SER A 112 -13.35 1.45 -17.40
CA SER A 112 -13.81 0.09 -17.09
C SER A 112 -13.30 -0.38 -15.71
N GLU A 113 -13.89 -1.45 -15.18
CA GLU A 113 -13.44 -2.03 -13.90
C GLU A 113 -11.95 -2.42 -13.94
N GLU A 114 -11.50 -3.04 -15.03
CA GLU A 114 -10.11 -3.45 -15.22
C GLU A 114 -9.17 -2.24 -15.21
N GLU A 115 -9.52 -1.17 -15.93
CA GLU A 115 -8.74 0.07 -15.98
C GLU A 115 -8.69 0.75 -14.61
N ARG A 116 -9.80 0.79 -13.87
CA ARG A 116 -9.84 1.31 -12.50
C ARG A 116 -8.93 0.52 -11.57
N MET A 117 -8.93 -0.80 -11.68
CA MET A 117 -8.07 -1.65 -10.84
C MET A 117 -6.60 -1.51 -11.21
N LYS A 118 -6.27 -1.42 -12.51
CA LYS A 118 -4.92 -1.11 -12.98
C LYS A 118 -4.44 0.24 -12.44
N LEU A 119 -5.26 1.29 -12.56
CA LEU A 119 -4.96 2.62 -12.02
C LEU A 119 -4.74 2.58 -10.50
N TYR A 120 -5.62 1.89 -9.78
CA TYR A 120 -5.54 1.75 -8.33
C TYR A 120 -4.21 1.12 -7.90
N PHE A 121 -3.84 -0.01 -8.49
CA PHE A 121 -2.61 -0.71 -8.11
C PHE A 121 -1.34 0.00 -8.60
N THR A 122 -1.37 0.67 -9.77
CA THR A 122 -0.28 1.54 -10.20
C THR A 122 -0.05 2.68 -9.21
N LYS A 123 -1.11 3.35 -8.74
CA LYS A 123 -0.99 4.37 -7.71
C LYS A 123 -0.54 3.79 -6.36
N LYS A 124 -0.96 2.56 -6.01
CA LYS A 124 -0.44 1.86 -4.81
C LYS A 124 1.05 1.56 -4.92
N ARG A 125 1.55 1.19 -6.10
CA ARG A 125 2.98 1.02 -6.39
C ARG A 125 3.74 2.34 -6.20
N ASN A 126 3.19 3.45 -6.69
CA ASN A 126 3.79 4.77 -6.50
C ASN A 126 3.81 5.20 -5.03
N LEU A 127 2.72 4.95 -4.29
CA LEU A 127 2.67 5.19 -2.84
C LEU A 127 3.68 4.30 -2.09
N SER A 128 3.88 3.05 -2.53
CA SER A 128 4.93 2.19 -1.99
C SER A 128 6.31 2.82 -2.17
N LYS A 129 6.65 3.31 -3.38
CA LYS A 129 7.92 4.04 -3.61
C LYS A 129 8.06 5.22 -2.66
N ARG A 130 7.01 6.04 -2.51
CA ARG A 130 7.02 7.21 -1.62
C ARG A 130 7.28 6.84 -0.17
N ILE A 131 6.67 5.78 0.34
CA ILE A 131 6.93 5.27 1.70
C ILE A 131 8.38 4.80 1.85
N LEU A 132 8.92 4.08 0.87
CA LEU A 132 10.27 3.56 0.92
C LEU A 132 11.35 4.65 0.84
N LEU A 133 11.10 5.75 0.13
CA LEU A 133 12.02 6.88 0.05
C LEU A 133 12.16 7.65 1.37
N GLU A 134 11.19 7.53 2.27
CA GLU A 134 11.18 8.19 3.59
C GLU A 134 11.83 7.34 4.70
N VAL A 135 12.30 6.13 4.36
CA VAL A 135 12.94 5.21 5.34
C VAL A 135 14.21 5.84 5.90
N LYS A 136 14.29 5.90 7.24
CA LYS A 136 15.40 6.56 7.95
C LYS A 136 16.45 5.60 8.49
N ASN A 137 16.15 4.30 8.54
CA ASN A 137 17.10 3.30 9.03
C ASN A 137 18.25 3.09 8.01
N PRO A 138 19.51 3.47 8.35
CA PRO A 138 20.64 3.38 7.44
C PRO A 138 21.03 1.93 7.11
N GLU A 139 20.79 0.98 8.03
CA GLU A 139 21.12 -0.44 7.84
C GLU A 139 20.28 -1.08 6.73
N LEU A 140 19.11 -0.50 6.44
CA LEU A 140 18.20 -1.01 5.42
C LEU A 140 18.43 -0.40 4.03
N LYS A 141 19.36 0.55 3.87
CA LYS A 141 19.55 1.32 2.63
C LYS A 141 19.70 0.44 1.39
N GLU A 142 20.54 -0.61 1.46
CA GLU A 142 20.73 -1.54 0.35
C GLU A 142 19.43 -2.29 0.00
N LYS A 143 18.74 -2.81 1.03
CA LYS A 143 17.47 -3.52 0.88
C LYS A 143 16.38 -2.62 0.28
N ILE A 144 16.31 -1.37 0.73
CA ILE A 144 15.37 -0.38 0.20
C ILE A 144 15.66 -0.06 -1.26
N THR A 145 16.93 0.09 -1.63
CA THR A 145 17.33 0.33 -3.03
C THR A 145 16.86 -0.81 -3.92
N GLN A 146 17.13 -2.06 -3.51
CA GLN A 146 16.67 -3.25 -4.25
C GLN A 146 15.14 -3.33 -4.34
N LEU A 147 14.40 -2.92 -3.30
CA LEU A 147 12.93 -2.88 -3.32
C LEU A 147 12.38 -1.76 -4.22
N LEU A 148 13.06 -0.62 -4.31
CA LEU A 148 12.70 0.48 -5.19
C LEU A 148 12.87 0.08 -6.66
N ASP A 149 13.96 -0.61 -6.99
CA ASP A 149 14.21 -1.13 -8.35
C ASP A 149 13.10 -2.09 -8.81
N LEU A 150 12.53 -2.86 -7.88
CA LEU A 150 11.39 -3.75 -8.17
C LEU A 150 10.05 -3.01 -8.35
N CYS A 151 10.01 -1.71 -8.08
CA CYS A 151 8.83 -0.89 -8.30
C CYS A 151 8.86 -0.16 -9.66
N GLU A 152 9.97 -0.20 -10.40
CA GLU A 152 10.09 0.30 -11.79
C GLU A 152 9.34 -0.60 -12.79
#